data_AF-A0A6L3Y503-F1
#
_entry.id   AF-A0A6L3Y503-F1
#
_cell.length_a   1.000
_cell.length_b   1.000
_cell.length_c   1.000
_cell.angle_alpha   90.00
_cell.angle_beta   90.00
_cell.angle_gamma   90.00
#
_symmetry.space_group_name_H-M   'P 1'
#
loop_
_entity.id
_entity.type
_entity.pdbx_description
1 polymer ?
#
loop_
_entity_poly.entity_id
_entity_poly.type
_entity_poly.pdbx_seq_one_letter_code
_entity_poly.pdbx_strand_id
1 'polypeptide(L)'
;MASTGSEKPCHHPGERLHQMDETDTAWRSFLDQPADYVVPEKLSACFDNRISLAQCDLLLRSDRLRPRLSQRLIEHYELPSPAIDPAGEEDRAVALTPSTRFGELILRSGAVFRANAIAGIIDKKHAIRLQTLLGDDVIAFALRNRELAAKNQPLDNIELALDEIVAEGWCCFHGWSMHAPDIVVARLKLKFAAEIPGRTHFNADHHELGAQIVRRVAIEL
;
A
#
# COMPACT_ATOMS: atom_id res chain seq x y z
N MET A 1 -44.06 -28.47 -9.41
CA MET A 1 -43.83 -27.52 -8.30
C MET A 1 -42.54 -27.93 -7.60
N ALA A 2 -41.42 -27.28 -7.94
CA ALA A 2 -40.14 -27.48 -7.28
C ALA A 2 -39.70 -26.10 -6.79
N SER A 3 -39.56 -25.96 -5.47
CA SER A 3 -39.18 -24.71 -4.80
C SER A 3 -37.67 -24.71 -4.63
N THR A 4 -37.00 -23.73 -5.24
CA THR A 4 -35.55 -23.49 -5.14
C THR A 4 -35.23 -22.81 -3.82
N GLY A 5 -34.41 -23.46 -2.99
CA GLY A 5 -33.84 -22.90 -1.76
C GLY A 5 -32.82 -21.81 -2.09
N SER A 6 -32.98 -20.66 -1.45
CA SER A 6 -32.04 -19.54 -1.47
C SER A 6 -31.21 -19.63 -0.19
N GLU A 7 -29.98 -20.11 -0.29
CA GLU A 7 -29.00 -20.06 0.81
C GLU A 7 -28.43 -18.65 0.90
N LYS A 8 -28.74 -17.96 2.01
CA LYS A 8 -28.02 -16.76 2.44
C LYS A 8 -26.68 -17.19 3.05
N PRO A 9 -25.55 -16.52 2.75
CA PRO A 9 -24.31 -16.76 3.47
C PRO A 9 -24.42 -16.22 4.90
N CYS A 10 -24.34 -17.10 5.88
CA CYS A 10 -24.22 -16.75 7.30
C CYS A 10 -22.77 -16.33 7.59
N HIS A 11 -22.51 -15.02 7.70
CA HIS A 11 -21.25 -14.54 8.27
C HIS A 11 -21.22 -14.80 9.78
N HIS A 12 -20.29 -15.63 10.25
CA HIS A 12 -20.14 -15.97 11.66
C HIS A 12 -19.59 -14.78 12.48
N PRO A 13 -20.25 -14.41 13.60
CA PRO A 13 -19.81 -13.29 14.44
C PRO A 13 -18.47 -13.52 15.18
N GLY A 14 -18.02 -14.77 15.33
CA GLY A 14 -16.76 -15.10 16.02
C GLY A 14 -15.48 -14.75 15.24
N GLU A 15 -15.52 -14.81 13.90
CA GLU A 15 -14.34 -14.49 13.06
C GLU A 15 -14.01 -13.00 13.09
N ARG A 16 -15.04 -12.13 13.11
CA ARG A 16 -14.85 -10.67 13.18
C ARG A 16 -14.25 -10.19 14.49
N LEU A 17 -14.60 -10.80 15.62
CA LEU A 17 -14.04 -10.43 16.93
C LEU A 17 -12.57 -10.81 17.07
N HIS A 18 -12.17 -11.98 16.56
CA HIS A 18 -10.77 -12.42 16.60
C HIS A 18 -9.88 -11.60 15.67
N GLN A 19 -10.37 -11.28 14.46
CA GLN A 19 -9.63 -10.50 13.48
C GLN A 19 -9.44 -9.03 13.89
N MET A 20 -10.37 -8.47 14.67
CA MET A 20 -10.23 -7.13 15.25
C MET A 20 -9.11 -7.08 16.31
N ASP A 21 -8.99 -8.11 17.14
CA ASP A 21 -7.96 -8.21 18.20
C ASP A 21 -6.55 -8.41 17.63
N GLU A 22 -6.42 -9.19 16.55
CA GLU A 22 -5.17 -9.34 15.81
C GLU A 22 -4.75 -8.05 15.11
N THR A 23 -5.70 -7.34 14.49
CA THR A 23 -5.42 -6.06 13.80
C THR A 23 -5.00 -4.97 14.78
N ASP A 24 -5.65 -4.88 15.95
CA ASP A 24 -5.25 -3.93 16.99
C ASP A 24 -3.87 -4.27 17.57
N THR A 25 -3.53 -5.55 17.69
CA THR A 25 -2.20 -5.99 18.12
C THR A 25 -1.13 -5.64 17.07
N ALA A 26 -1.38 -5.94 15.80
CA ALA A 26 -0.49 -5.58 14.70
C ALA A 26 -0.30 -4.06 14.60
N TRP A 27 -1.38 -3.31 14.81
CA TRP A 27 -1.34 -1.85 14.81
C TRP A 27 -0.48 -1.28 15.94
N ARG A 28 -0.63 -1.80 17.17
CA ARG A 28 0.26 -1.42 18.29
C ARG A 28 1.72 -1.75 17.99
N SER A 29 2.00 -2.94 17.42
CA SER A 29 3.36 -3.30 17.02
C SER A 29 3.91 -2.36 15.95
N PHE A 30 3.09 -1.95 14.98
CA PHE A 30 3.50 -0.97 13.97
C PHE A 30 3.89 0.38 14.59
N LEU A 31 3.15 0.85 15.59
CA LEU A 31 3.41 2.11 16.26
C LEU A 31 4.65 2.06 17.17
N ASP A 32 4.81 0.97 17.92
CA ASP A 32 5.80 0.85 19.00
C ASP A 32 7.12 0.19 18.55
N GLN A 33 7.09 -0.61 17.48
CA GLN A 33 8.20 -1.47 17.07
C GLN A 33 8.63 -1.25 15.60
N PRO A 34 9.15 -0.06 15.23
CA PRO A 34 9.68 0.19 13.89
C PRO A 34 10.79 -0.76 13.46
N ALA A 35 11.50 -1.39 14.38
CA ALA A 35 12.49 -2.42 14.05
C ALA A 35 11.89 -3.65 13.34
N ASP A 36 10.57 -3.89 13.41
CA ASP A 36 9.93 -5.04 12.76
C ASP A 36 9.76 -4.88 11.25
N TYR A 37 9.75 -3.64 10.75
CA TYR A 37 9.47 -3.36 9.35
C TYR A 37 10.45 -2.41 8.68
N VAL A 38 11.40 -1.83 9.44
CA VAL A 38 12.45 -0.99 8.87
C VAL A 38 13.34 -1.81 7.94
N VAL A 39 13.74 -1.20 6.82
CA VAL A 39 14.74 -1.80 5.94
C VAL A 39 16.17 -1.56 6.45
N PRO A 40 17.14 -2.46 6.15
CA PRO A 40 18.52 -2.33 6.61
C PRO A 40 19.18 -0.99 6.28
N GLU A 41 18.85 -0.39 5.14
CA GLU A 41 19.39 0.90 4.69
C GLU A 41 19.02 2.04 5.63
N LYS A 42 17.76 2.07 6.09
CA LYS A 42 17.29 3.06 7.06
C LYS A 42 17.93 2.81 8.44
N LEU A 43 18.11 1.54 8.83
CA LEU A 43 18.84 1.25 10.07
C LEU A 43 20.32 1.67 10.01
N SER A 44 21.00 1.44 8.89
CA SER A 44 22.42 1.80 8.73
C SER A 44 22.66 3.30 8.90
N ALA A 45 21.73 4.13 8.42
CA ALA A 45 21.75 5.58 8.59
C ALA A 45 21.75 6.00 10.08
N CYS A 46 21.08 5.26 10.98
CA CYS A 46 21.08 5.53 12.41
C CYS A 46 22.46 5.39 13.09
N PHE A 47 23.40 4.76 12.39
CA PHE A 47 24.78 4.55 12.82
C PHE A 47 25.78 5.26 11.89
N ASP A 48 25.36 6.34 11.22
CA ASP A 48 26.16 7.11 10.27
C ASP A 48 26.78 6.23 9.16
N ASN A 49 26.06 5.19 8.75
CA ASN A 49 26.51 4.18 7.77
C ASN A 49 27.82 3.46 8.17
N ARG A 50 28.16 3.41 9.47
CA ARG A 50 29.37 2.75 9.99
C ARG A 50 29.24 1.23 10.12
N ILE A 51 28.01 0.71 10.03
CA ILE A 51 27.73 -0.73 10.03
C ILE A 51 27.23 -1.15 8.64
N SER A 52 27.66 -2.32 8.19
CA SER A 52 27.25 -2.85 6.89
C SER A 52 25.79 -3.30 6.90
N LEU A 53 25.16 -3.37 5.72
CA LEU A 53 23.77 -3.84 5.60
C LEU A 53 23.60 -5.27 6.15
N ALA A 54 24.59 -6.15 5.94
CA ALA A 54 24.57 -7.50 6.52
C ALA A 54 24.60 -7.49 8.05
N GLN A 55 25.27 -6.52 8.68
CA GLN A 55 25.24 -6.34 10.12
C GLN A 55 23.88 -5.79 10.58
N CYS A 56 23.30 -4.84 9.85
CA CYS A 56 21.94 -4.36 10.09
C CYS A 56 20.93 -5.52 10.07
N ASP A 57 20.99 -6.41 9.07
CA ASP A 57 20.14 -7.60 9.00
C ASP A 57 20.27 -8.50 10.23
N LEU A 58 21.50 -8.74 10.69
CA LEU A 58 21.75 -9.53 11.90
C LEU A 58 21.17 -8.87 13.16
N LEU A 59 21.27 -7.54 13.27
CA LEU A 59 20.69 -6.78 14.37
C LEU A 59 19.17 -6.84 14.36
N LEU A 60 18.53 -6.67 13.19
CA LEU A 60 17.08 -6.71 13.01
C LEU A 60 16.48 -8.09 13.33
N ARG A 61 17.23 -9.18 13.10
CA ARG A 61 16.82 -10.55 13.48
C ARG A 61 16.93 -10.83 14.98
N SER A 62 17.50 -9.93 15.78
CA SER A 62 17.69 -10.15 17.21
C SER A 62 16.50 -9.63 18.02
N ASP A 63 15.65 -10.55 18.50
CA ASP A 63 14.51 -10.23 19.39
C ASP A 63 14.94 -9.41 20.61
N ARG A 64 16.11 -9.73 21.17
CA ARG A 64 16.66 -9.04 22.35
C ARG A 64 16.96 -7.57 22.07
N LEU A 65 17.37 -7.24 20.85
CA LEU A 65 17.74 -5.86 20.48
C LEU A 65 16.56 -5.06 19.95
N ARG A 66 15.49 -5.72 19.50
CA ARG A 66 14.30 -5.09 18.91
C ARG A 66 13.82 -3.84 19.68
N PRO A 67 13.60 -3.86 21.01
CA PRO A 67 13.12 -2.65 21.71
C PRO A 67 14.11 -1.48 21.64
N ARG A 68 15.41 -1.76 21.72
CA ARG A 68 16.46 -0.73 21.67
C ARG A 68 16.65 -0.17 20.26
N LEU A 69 16.53 -1.02 19.25
CA LEU A 69 16.57 -0.61 17.84
C LEU A 69 15.36 0.25 17.51
N SER A 70 14.16 -0.16 17.96
CA SER A 70 12.93 0.62 17.81
C SER A 70 13.06 2.01 18.42
N GLN A 71 13.56 2.11 19.67
CA GLN A 71 13.79 3.40 20.31
C GLN A 71 14.78 4.26 19.52
N ARG A 72 15.88 3.66 19.03
CA ARG A 72 16.88 4.39 18.22
C ARG A 72 16.28 4.93 16.92
N LEU A 73 15.41 4.17 16.26
CA LEU A 73 14.71 4.59 15.05
C LEU A 73 13.74 5.74 15.34
N ILE A 74 12.98 5.66 16.43
CA ILE A 74 12.08 6.72 16.88
C ILE A 74 12.84 8.03 17.09
N GLU A 75 13.97 7.97 17.79
CA GLU A 75 14.81 9.15 18.06
C GLU A 75 15.47 9.69 16.80
N HIS A 76 16.08 8.82 15.98
CA HIS A 76 16.85 9.25 14.81
C HIS A 76 15.97 9.84 13.70
N TYR A 77 14.77 9.29 13.49
CA TYR A 77 13.82 9.74 12.48
C TYR A 77 12.74 10.68 13.03
N GLU A 78 12.86 11.10 14.31
CA GLU A 78 11.92 11.99 14.99
C GLU A 78 10.45 11.54 14.82
N LEU A 79 10.21 10.23 14.97
CA LEU A 79 8.90 9.65 14.69
C LEU A 79 7.85 10.22 15.65
N PRO A 80 6.68 10.70 15.16
CA PRO A 80 5.64 11.24 16.02
C PRO A 80 5.16 10.22 17.06
N SER A 81 4.87 10.72 18.27
CA SER A 81 4.40 9.93 19.39
C SER A 81 2.96 9.44 19.19
N PRO A 82 2.61 8.19 19.54
CA PRO A 82 1.28 7.61 19.39
C PRO A 82 0.27 8.02 20.49
N ALA A 83 0.51 9.14 21.19
CA ALA A 83 -0.28 9.55 22.36
C ALA A 83 -1.80 9.63 22.12
N ILE A 84 -2.22 9.89 20.88
CA ILE A 84 -3.59 9.71 20.40
C ILE A 84 -3.48 8.96 19.08
N ASP A 85 -4.20 7.86 18.94
CA ASP A 85 -4.28 7.13 17.68
C ASP A 85 -5.17 7.90 16.69
N PRO A 86 -4.60 8.52 15.65
CA PRO A 86 -5.37 9.33 14.72
C PRO A 86 -5.83 8.54 13.48
N ALA A 87 -5.43 7.28 13.34
CA ALA A 87 -5.62 6.53 12.10
C ALA A 87 -6.94 5.75 12.10
N GLY A 88 -7.77 6.03 11.12
CA GLY A 88 -8.92 5.18 10.79
C GLY A 88 -8.47 3.82 10.27
N GLU A 89 -9.36 2.82 10.35
CA GLU A 89 -9.10 1.43 9.93
C GLU A 89 -8.50 1.33 8.52
N GLU A 90 -9.00 2.14 7.59
CA GLU A 90 -8.54 2.18 6.21
C GLU A 90 -7.06 2.62 6.08
N ASP A 91 -6.63 3.60 6.87
CA ASP A 91 -5.23 4.05 6.88
C ASP A 91 -4.32 3.04 7.59
N ARG A 92 -4.84 2.34 8.60
CA ARG A 92 -4.13 1.23 9.24
C ARG A 92 -3.91 0.07 8.26
N ALA A 93 -4.88 -0.25 7.40
CA ALA A 93 -4.71 -1.29 6.37
C ALA A 93 -3.54 -0.98 5.42
N VAL A 94 -3.43 0.28 4.96
CA VAL A 94 -2.29 0.73 4.15
C VAL A 94 -0.98 0.60 4.94
N ALA A 95 -0.98 1.07 6.19
CA ALA A 95 0.19 1.05 7.07
C ALA A 95 0.69 -0.37 7.36
N LEU A 96 -0.21 -1.32 7.55
CA LEU A 96 0.07 -2.71 7.88
C LEU A 96 0.39 -3.58 6.65
N THR A 97 0.23 -3.05 5.43
CA THR A 97 0.66 -3.73 4.21
C THR A 97 2.14 -4.13 4.33
N PRO A 98 2.50 -5.42 4.19
CA PRO A 98 3.90 -5.85 4.24
C PRO A 98 4.72 -5.21 3.13
N SER A 99 6.00 -4.89 3.39
CA SER A 99 6.87 -4.24 2.40
C SER A 99 6.98 -5.04 1.10
N THR A 100 6.91 -6.38 1.19
CA THR A 100 6.92 -7.29 0.03
C THR A 100 5.70 -7.17 -0.88
N ARG A 101 4.56 -6.70 -0.36
CA ARG A 101 3.32 -6.50 -1.11
C ARG A 101 3.12 -5.07 -1.59
N PHE A 102 4.03 -4.17 -1.25
CA PHE A 102 3.88 -2.75 -1.59
C PHE A 102 3.91 -2.51 -3.11
N GLY A 103 4.69 -3.29 -3.86
CA GLY A 103 4.63 -3.25 -5.32
C GLY A 103 3.25 -3.61 -5.89
N GLU A 104 2.57 -4.58 -5.27
CA GLU A 104 1.21 -4.98 -5.63
C GLU A 104 0.19 -3.87 -5.30
N LEU A 105 0.31 -3.24 -4.12
CA LEU A 105 -0.49 -2.08 -3.73
C LEU A 105 -0.38 -0.94 -4.75
N ILE A 106 0.84 -0.60 -5.16
CA ILE A 106 1.09 0.46 -6.14
C ILE A 106 0.51 0.08 -7.51
N LEU A 107 0.81 -1.13 -8.01
CA LEU A 107 0.33 -1.59 -9.31
C LEU A 107 -1.21 -1.59 -9.39
N ARG A 108 -1.88 -2.18 -8.39
CA ARG A 108 -3.35 -2.23 -8.34
C ARG A 108 -3.96 -0.84 -8.19
N SER A 109 -3.35 0.05 -7.39
CA SER A 109 -3.82 1.43 -7.24
C SER A 109 -3.78 2.19 -8.57
N GLY A 110 -2.67 2.08 -9.30
CA GLY A 110 -2.55 2.68 -10.62
C GLY A 110 -3.53 2.08 -11.63
N ALA A 111 -3.74 0.76 -11.58
CA ALA A 111 -4.67 0.10 -12.48
C ALA A 111 -6.12 0.55 -12.22
N VAL A 112 -6.52 0.70 -10.95
CA VAL A 112 -7.82 1.30 -10.57
C VAL A 112 -7.93 2.74 -11.08
N PHE A 113 -6.90 3.56 -10.86
CA PHE A 113 -6.88 4.95 -11.34
C PHE A 113 -7.09 5.02 -12.87
N ARG A 114 -6.47 4.09 -13.61
CA ARG A 114 -6.59 3.98 -15.07
C ARG A 114 -7.73 3.06 -15.55
N ALA A 115 -8.63 2.59 -14.69
CA ALA A 115 -9.62 1.59 -15.07
C ALA A 115 -10.58 2.05 -16.19
N ASN A 116 -10.87 3.35 -16.28
CA ASN A 116 -11.63 3.91 -17.41
C ASN A 116 -10.91 3.74 -18.75
N ALA A 117 -9.60 3.96 -18.78
CA ALA A 117 -8.77 3.80 -19.96
C ALA A 117 -8.67 2.31 -20.36
N ILE A 118 -8.48 1.44 -19.36
CA ILE A 118 -8.44 -0.03 -19.54
C ILE A 118 -9.77 -0.54 -20.13
N ALA A 119 -10.90 -0.10 -19.58
CA ALA A 119 -12.23 -0.47 -20.07
C ALA A 119 -12.51 0.04 -21.50
N GLY A 120 -11.85 1.12 -21.91
CA GLY A 120 -11.98 1.73 -23.23
C GLY A 120 -11.22 1.00 -24.34
N ILE A 121 -10.43 -0.02 -24.02
CA ILE A 121 -9.65 -0.78 -25.02
C ILE A 121 -10.59 -1.72 -25.78
N ILE A 122 -10.88 -1.36 -27.03
CA ILE A 122 -11.71 -2.17 -27.94
C ILE A 122 -10.87 -3.04 -28.88
N ASP A 123 -9.60 -2.70 -29.08
CA ASP A 123 -8.71 -3.47 -29.94
C ASP A 123 -8.22 -4.74 -29.24
N LYS A 124 -8.49 -5.90 -29.85
CA LYS A 124 -8.16 -7.21 -29.27
C LYS A 124 -6.66 -7.41 -29.07
N LYS A 125 -5.81 -6.90 -29.96
CA LYS A 125 -4.35 -7.04 -29.84
C LYS A 125 -3.86 -6.22 -28.65
N HIS A 126 -4.36 -5.00 -28.48
CA HIS A 126 -4.05 -4.18 -27.32
C HIS A 126 -4.56 -4.81 -26.02
N ALA A 127 -5.77 -5.37 -26.01
CA ALA A 127 -6.31 -6.05 -24.84
C ALA A 127 -5.45 -7.25 -24.41
N ILE A 128 -5.07 -8.12 -25.35
CA ILE A 128 -4.18 -9.27 -25.09
C ILE A 128 -2.81 -8.81 -24.59
N ARG A 129 -2.27 -7.73 -25.18
CA ARG A 129 -0.98 -7.19 -24.76
C ARG A 129 -1.02 -6.65 -23.34
N LEU A 130 -2.05 -5.87 -23.00
CA LEU A 130 -2.24 -5.34 -21.65
C LEU A 130 -2.41 -6.48 -20.63
N GLN A 131 -3.19 -7.49 -20.98
CA GLN A 131 -3.37 -8.69 -20.17
C GLN A 131 -2.04 -9.40 -19.89
N THR A 132 -1.18 -9.50 -20.91
CA THR A 132 0.17 -10.08 -20.76
C THR A 132 1.06 -9.25 -19.84
N LEU A 133 0.91 -7.92 -19.85
CA LEU A 133 1.73 -7.00 -19.05
C LEU A 133 1.28 -6.91 -17.59
N LEU A 134 -0.02 -6.87 -17.33
CA LEU A 134 -0.58 -6.61 -16.01
C LEU A 134 -1.07 -7.87 -15.29
N GLY A 135 -1.47 -8.90 -16.04
CA GLY A 135 -2.21 -10.03 -15.51
C GLY A 135 -3.72 -9.80 -15.42
N ASP A 136 -4.47 -10.88 -15.58
CA ASP A 136 -5.94 -10.91 -15.57
C ASP A 136 -6.52 -10.42 -14.25
N ASP A 137 -5.88 -10.77 -13.15
CA ASP A 137 -6.34 -10.47 -11.80
C ASP A 137 -6.25 -8.97 -11.49
N VAL A 138 -5.19 -8.29 -11.96
CA VAL A 138 -5.03 -6.84 -11.83
C VAL A 138 -6.05 -6.10 -12.68
N ILE A 139 -6.27 -6.54 -13.93
CA ILE A 139 -7.29 -5.95 -14.81
C ILE A 139 -8.69 -6.14 -14.22
N ALA A 140 -9.03 -7.36 -13.81
CA ALA A 140 -10.33 -7.65 -13.21
C ALA A 140 -10.54 -6.83 -11.93
N PHE A 141 -9.51 -6.70 -11.10
CA PHE A 141 -9.57 -5.87 -9.89
C PHE A 141 -9.83 -4.39 -10.21
N ALA A 142 -9.10 -3.83 -11.18
CA ALA A 142 -9.28 -2.46 -11.63
C ALA A 142 -10.69 -2.19 -12.14
N LEU A 143 -11.23 -3.09 -12.98
CA LEU A 143 -12.56 -2.94 -13.56
C LEU A 143 -13.69 -3.06 -12.53
N ARG A 144 -13.51 -3.85 -11.47
CA ARG A 144 -14.48 -3.94 -10.36
C ARG A 144 -14.55 -2.67 -9.51
N ASN A 145 -13.47 -1.89 -9.47
CA ASN A 145 -13.34 -0.65 -8.69
C ASN A 145 -13.37 0.60 -9.60
N ARG A 146 -13.96 0.48 -10.80
CA ARG A 146 -13.94 1.51 -11.84
C ARG A 146 -14.62 2.82 -11.41
N GLU A 147 -15.50 2.77 -10.43
CA GLU A 147 -16.14 3.95 -9.84
C GLU A 147 -15.14 4.92 -9.18
N LEU A 148 -13.95 4.43 -8.80
CA LEU A 148 -12.87 5.25 -8.26
C LEU A 148 -11.87 5.72 -9.33
N ALA A 149 -12.09 5.38 -10.60
CA ALA A 149 -11.15 5.70 -11.67
C ALA A 149 -11.16 7.20 -12.01
N ALA A 150 -9.99 7.70 -12.40
CA ALA A 150 -9.84 9.06 -12.90
C ALA A 150 -10.65 9.28 -14.19
N LYS A 151 -10.78 10.55 -14.59
CA LYS A 151 -11.42 10.88 -15.86
C LYS A 151 -10.74 10.14 -17.00
N ASN A 152 -11.53 9.70 -17.98
CA ASN A 152 -11.04 8.83 -19.03
C ASN A 152 -9.96 9.52 -19.88
N GLN A 153 -8.72 9.06 -19.72
CA GLN A 153 -7.59 9.42 -20.56
C GLN A 153 -7.02 8.15 -21.21
N PRO A 154 -6.99 8.04 -22.54
CA PRO A 154 -6.47 6.87 -23.24
C PRO A 154 -5.05 6.49 -22.79
N LEU A 155 -4.71 5.20 -22.89
CA LEU A 155 -3.33 4.75 -22.80
C LEU A 155 -2.66 5.01 -24.16
N ASP A 156 -1.71 5.93 -24.19
CA ASP A 156 -1.10 6.40 -25.44
C ASP A 156 -0.18 5.34 -26.06
N ASN A 157 0.55 4.59 -25.23
CA ASN A 157 1.42 3.50 -25.67
C ASN A 157 1.25 2.26 -24.79
N ILE A 158 0.59 1.23 -25.33
CA ILE A 158 0.36 -0.03 -24.60
C ILE A 158 1.67 -0.72 -24.21
N GLU A 159 2.77 -0.53 -24.94
CA GLU A 159 4.06 -1.12 -24.59
C GLU A 159 4.68 -0.47 -23.33
N LEU A 160 4.25 0.74 -22.97
CA LEU A 160 4.67 1.45 -21.76
C LEU A 160 3.59 1.45 -20.67
N ALA A 161 2.47 0.75 -20.90
CA ALA A 161 1.33 0.80 -20.00
C ALA A 161 1.66 0.35 -18.57
N LEU A 162 2.57 -0.63 -18.39
CA LEU A 162 2.97 -1.06 -17.06
C LEU A 162 3.67 0.07 -16.29
N ASP A 163 4.65 0.73 -16.92
CA ASP A 163 5.41 1.82 -16.28
C ASP A 163 4.51 3.03 -16.01
N GLU A 164 3.64 3.38 -16.96
CA GLU A 164 2.62 4.43 -16.77
C GLU A 164 1.71 4.10 -15.60
N ILE A 165 1.13 2.88 -15.55
CA ILE A 165 0.24 2.46 -14.47
C ILE A 165 0.95 2.47 -13.12
N VAL A 166 2.20 2.00 -13.03
CA VAL A 166 2.97 2.05 -11.79
C VAL A 166 3.23 3.49 -11.35
N ALA A 167 3.51 4.40 -12.29
CA ALA A 167 3.69 5.82 -11.99
C ALA A 167 2.40 6.47 -11.45
N GLU A 168 1.24 6.14 -12.02
CA GLU A 168 -0.07 6.58 -11.51
C GLU A 168 -0.33 6.02 -10.11
N GLY A 169 0.05 4.75 -9.87
CA GLY A 169 -0.05 4.11 -8.55
C GLY A 169 0.75 4.86 -7.48
N TRP A 170 1.98 5.28 -7.80
CA TRP A 170 2.77 6.13 -6.91
C TRP A 170 2.12 7.50 -6.69
N CYS A 171 1.52 8.10 -7.72
CA CYS A 171 0.81 9.37 -7.58
C CYS A 171 -0.45 9.24 -6.69
N CYS A 172 -1.20 8.13 -6.81
CA CYS A 172 -2.29 7.81 -5.88
C CYS A 172 -1.79 7.67 -4.44
N PHE A 173 -0.66 6.99 -4.24
CA PHE A 173 -0.04 6.85 -2.93
C PHE A 173 0.41 8.20 -2.35
N HIS A 174 0.93 9.11 -3.17
CA HIS A 174 1.19 10.48 -2.74
C HIS A 174 -0.09 11.21 -2.32
N GLY A 175 -1.17 11.03 -3.09
CA GLY A 175 -2.49 11.60 -2.76
C GLY A 175 -2.96 11.11 -1.40
N TRP A 176 -2.87 9.80 -1.15
CA TRP A 176 -3.15 9.23 0.17
C TRP A 176 -2.27 9.83 1.27
N SER A 177 -0.96 9.93 1.06
CA SER A 177 -0.01 10.43 2.07
C SER A 177 -0.27 11.88 2.51
N MET A 178 -0.98 12.67 1.71
CA MET A 178 -1.35 14.05 2.07
C MET A 178 -2.54 14.11 3.03
N HIS A 179 -3.37 13.07 3.09
CA HIS A 179 -4.55 12.98 3.95
C HIS A 179 -4.34 12.05 5.14
N ALA A 180 -3.39 11.11 5.03
CA ALA A 180 -3.05 10.18 6.08
C ALA A 180 -2.38 10.90 7.27
N PRO A 181 -2.58 10.43 8.51
CA PRO A 181 -1.93 11.05 9.66
C PRO A 181 -0.40 10.96 9.60
N ASP A 182 0.30 12.04 9.97
CA ASP A 182 1.77 12.14 9.92
C ASP A 182 2.49 10.98 10.60
N ILE A 183 1.92 10.50 11.71
CA ILE A 183 2.46 9.36 12.47
C ILE A 183 2.58 8.09 11.62
N VAL A 184 1.62 7.88 10.70
CA VAL A 184 1.55 6.74 9.79
C VAL A 184 2.56 6.92 8.67
N VAL A 185 2.54 8.09 8.02
CA VAL A 185 3.40 8.38 6.88
C VAL A 185 4.88 8.35 7.27
N ALA A 186 5.24 8.92 8.43
CA ALA A 186 6.62 8.93 8.93
C ALA A 186 7.16 7.51 9.16
N ARG A 187 6.34 6.63 9.76
CA ARG A 187 6.70 5.21 9.97
C ARG A 187 6.77 4.44 8.68
N LEU A 188 5.82 4.65 7.78
CA LEU A 188 5.76 3.93 6.50
C LEU A 188 7.01 4.19 5.63
N LYS A 189 7.59 5.39 5.69
CA LYS A 189 8.86 5.73 5.03
C LYS A 189 10.03 4.82 5.44
N LEU A 190 9.99 4.20 6.62
CA LEU A 190 11.02 3.27 7.08
C LEU A 190 11.00 1.93 6.32
N LYS A 191 9.90 1.61 5.61
CA LYS A 191 9.76 0.40 4.80
C LYS A 191 10.47 0.48 3.44
N PHE A 192 11.01 1.63 3.06
CA PHE A 192 11.62 1.84 1.74
C PHE A 192 13.11 2.16 1.86
N ALA A 193 13.93 1.45 1.08
CA ALA A 193 15.38 1.68 1.01
C ALA A 193 15.69 3.01 0.32
N ALA A 194 15.04 3.25 -0.82
CA ALA A 194 15.07 4.50 -1.54
C ALA A 194 13.95 5.44 -1.07
N GLU A 195 14.09 6.73 -1.39
CA GLU A 195 12.98 7.65 -1.27
C GLU A 195 11.83 7.23 -2.20
N ILE A 196 10.60 7.44 -1.73
CA ILE A 196 9.38 7.18 -2.52
C ILE A 196 9.48 7.97 -3.84
N PRO A 197 9.25 7.33 -5.01
CA PRO A 197 9.34 7.99 -6.31
C PRO A 197 8.57 9.31 -6.36
N GLY A 198 9.09 10.29 -7.11
CA GLY A 198 8.55 11.65 -7.15
C GLY A 198 7.14 11.78 -7.75
N ARG A 199 6.60 13.00 -7.68
CA ARG A 199 5.23 13.38 -8.09
C ARG A 199 5.12 13.83 -9.55
N THR A 200 5.91 13.25 -10.46
CA THR A 200 6.11 13.78 -11.82
C THR A 200 4.81 13.96 -12.63
N HIS A 201 3.79 13.16 -12.36
CA HIS A 201 2.48 13.19 -13.04
C HIS A 201 1.32 13.54 -12.09
N PHE A 202 1.62 14.03 -10.89
CA PHE A 202 0.61 14.31 -9.88
C PHE A 202 -0.31 15.46 -10.30
N ASN A 203 -1.62 15.25 -10.18
CA ASN A 203 -2.65 16.20 -10.64
C ASN A 203 -3.84 16.22 -9.65
N ALA A 204 -4.90 16.97 -9.98
CA ALA A 204 -6.08 17.11 -9.13
C ALA A 204 -6.79 15.77 -8.86
N ASP A 205 -6.95 14.91 -9.88
CA ASP A 205 -7.59 13.60 -9.74
C ASP A 205 -6.82 12.72 -8.73
N HIS A 206 -5.48 12.78 -8.72
CA HIS A 206 -4.67 12.08 -7.71
C HIS A 206 -4.90 12.60 -6.29
N HIS A 207 -5.02 13.90 -6.14
CA HIS A 207 -5.30 14.52 -4.84
C HIS A 207 -6.69 14.15 -4.30
N GLU A 208 -7.68 14.06 -5.18
CA GLU A 208 -9.08 13.80 -4.83
C GLU A 208 -9.38 12.30 -4.63
N LEU A 209 -8.85 11.44 -5.51
CA LEU A 209 -9.18 10.02 -5.57
C LEU A 209 -8.12 9.12 -4.93
N GLY A 210 -6.86 9.57 -4.90
CA GLY A 210 -5.72 8.73 -4.51
C GLY A 210 -5.87 8.07 -3.15
N ALA A 211 -6.36 8.81 -2.15
CA ALA A 211 -6.61 8.27 -0.81
C ALA A 211 -7.64 7.13 -0.83
N GLN A 212 -8.76 7.32 -1.53
CA GLN A 212 -9.83 6.32 -1.60
C GLN A 212 -9.35 5.06 -2.34
N ILE A 213 -8.61 5.23 -3.43
CA ILE A 213 -8.05 4.12 -4.21
C ILE A 213 -7.08 3.30 -3.36
N VAL A 214 -6.10 3.94 -2.73
CA VAL A 214 -5.04 3.24 -1.97
C VAL A 214 -5.63 2.50 -0.77
N ARG A 215 -6.58 3.12 -0.06
CA ARG A 215 -7.32 2.49 1.04
C ARG A 215 -8.11 1.27 0.57
N ARG A 216 -8.87 1.42 -0.53
CA ARG A 216 -9.64 0.34 -1.16
C ARG A 216 -8.76 -0.83 -1.53
N VAL A 217 -7.63 -0.56 -2.18
CA VAL A 217 -6.67 -1.60 -2.56
C VAL A 217 -6.08 -2.27 -1.33
N ALA A 218 -5.65 -1.51 -0.32
CA ALA A 218 -5.06 -2.09 0.88
C ALA A 218 -6.01 -3.01 1.67
N ILE A 219 -7.31 -2.71 1.70
CA ILE A 219 -8.32 -3.56 2.35
C ILE A 219 -8.53 -4.88 1.60
N GLU A 220 -8.37 -4.88 0.29
CA GLU A 220 -8.63 -6.04 -0.58
C GLU A 220 -7.37 -6.81 -0.99
N LEU A 221 -6.19 -6.38 -0.51
CA LEU A 221 -4.91 -7.08 -0.70
C LEU A 221 -4.78 -8.26 0.25
#